data_AF-A0A972QLS8-F1
#
_entry.id   AF-A0A972QLS8-F1
#
_cell.length_a   1.000
_cell.length_b   1.000
_cell.length_c   1.000
_cell.angle_alpha   90.00
_cell.angle_beta   90.00
_cell.angle_gamma   90.00
#
_symmetry.space_group_name_H-M   'P 1'
#
loop_
_entity.id
_entity.type
_entity.pdbx_description
1 polymer ?
#
loop_
_entity_poly.entity_id
_entity_poly.type
_entity_poly.pdbx_seq_one_letter_code
_entity_poly.pdbx_strand_id
1 'polypeptide(L)'
;MAKKDTDNWETEEPGKLVDEFKRRLTRALEKERERLIGAAKQQSAEIILNAQEEAAQLIENAVQQGEKEVEEHSVRIITEADVKAKDIREAAQKEAQEGAANYMVEMRQKADLIVAELRESAREVVEKQSAAAIARAREEAARIINEAEDEARKRAQEETKREVEYITAAAREEASVIITRAEQEAAEKAAAMLAECEKQAQKVTAEAIEGAQEAAKLELTNILSRGREEAAQIIEEAREQARKEAEGKAGRIINEAEQKAERINQEATERGRKRIDVESARVIDEVKSKAEWEAAQVIAEAKQRASQIMSEASDWLHAEVGNQAKKEARDKARKEAETIIAEAKEKAAGVIARAQRDAESKADKIIASARKEASKESEQLTRQTREQSDKEAEARAEMIVAQARQKAEQITQEATDRGRRRIEAESIRITAEARSRAEWEAARIIAEAKQRAVRIVTEASDWLEAEVKTPASTLSEPRTVYKKAEPQAESAGSEGEIGDGLYQGMMELEILSADPKQVPDFVSHLQQVPDLQVVSFRGSSSGESMVVVVINRPLPLPAILREIPSVEEAIGNGGKIQVTLR
;
A
#
# COMPACT_ATOMS: atom_id res chain seq x y z
N MET A 1 21.20 241.59 -104.03
CA MET A 1 20.72 241.73 -102.64
C MET A 1 19.74 240.61 -102.37
N ALA A 2 19.90 239.93 -101.24
CA ALA A 2 18.86 239.20 -100.50
C ALA A 2 18.39 237.81 -100.99
N LYS A 3 18.51 236.87 -100.03
CA LYS A 3 17.47 235.96 -99.51
C LYS A 3 17.11 234.63 -100.21
N LYS A 4 17.00 233.62 -99.32
CA LYS A 4 16.00 232.54 -99.12
C LYS A 4 15.96 231.32 -100.04
N ASP A 5 15.68 230.07 -99.60
CA ASP A 5 15.65 229.26 -98.32
C ASP A 5 14.44 228.26 -98.44
N THR A 6 14.59 226.92 -98.70
CA THR A 6 13.64 225.77 -98.40
C THR A 6 13.84 224.43 -99.21
N ASP A 7 13.44 223.29 -98.58
CA ASP A 7 12.89 221.93 -98.97
C ASP A 7 13.68 220.73 -99.59
N ASN A 8 13.35 219.49 -99.11
CA ASN A 8 14.24 218.30 -98.85
C ASN A 8 13.63 216.91 -99.26
N TRP A 9 14.45 215.87 -99.50
CA TRP A 9 14.23 214.72 -100.45
C TRP A 9 14.59 213.27 -99.96
N GLU A 10 13.96 212.26 -100.64
CA GLU A 10 14.28 210.83 -100.99
C GLU A 10 14.62 209.70 -99.97
N THR A 11 13.98 208.49 -100.11
CA THR A 11 14.59 207.10 -100.21
C THR A 11 13.62 205.88 -100.04
N GLU A 12 13.76 204.90 -100.96
CA GLU A 12 13.72 203.39 -100.90
C GLU A 12 12.46 202.50 -100.64
N GLU A 13 11.95 201.86 -101.73
CA GLU A 13 11.12 200.63 -101.83
C GLU A 13 11.99 199.47 -102.42
N PRO A 14 11.99 198.19 -101.93
CA PRO A 14 11.11 197.11 -102.46
C PRO A 14 10.91 195.88 -101.52
N GLY A 15 10.87 196.05 -100.18
CA GLY A 15 10.91 194.91 -99.22
C GLY A 15 9.62 194.11 -99.03
N LYS A 16 8.44 194.64 -99.43
CA LYS A 16 7.15 194.11 -98.95
C LYS A 16 6.64 192.86 -99.69
N LEU A 17 7.08 192.57 -100.91
CA LEU A 17 6.59 191.40 -101.68
C LEU A 17 7.32 190.08 -101.32
N VAL A 18 8.59 190.15 -100.88
CA VAL A 18 9.39 188.96 -100.54
C VAL A 18 8.91 188.29 -99.25
N ASP A 19 8.43 189.08 -98.30
CA ASP A 19 7.95 188.58 -97.01
C ASP A 19 6.64 187.79 -97.10
N GLU A 20 5.78 188.10 -98.08
CA GLU A 20 4.54 187.36 -98.28
C GLU A 20 4.78 185.98 -98.92
N PHE A 21 5.71 185.88 -99.86
CA PHE A 21 6.07 184.60 -100.49
C PHE A 21 6.75 183.64 -99.51
N LYS A 22 7.64 184.15 -98.64
CA LYS A 22 8.27 183.35 -97.57
C LYS A 22 7.23 182.72 -96.66
N ARG A 23 6.19 183.45 -96.24
CA ARG A 23 5.14 182.91 -95.35
C ARG A 23 4.33 181.77 -95.98
N ARG A 24 4.06 181.83 -97.30
CA ARG A 24 3.34 180.75 -97.99
C ARG A 24 4.20 179.50 -98.13
N LEU A 25 5.49 179.63 -98.43
CA LEU A 25 6.40 178.49 -98.56
C LEU A 25 6.59 177.77 -97.21
N THR A 26 6.74 178.53 -96.12
CA THR A 26 6.88 177.97 -94.77
C THR A 26 5.65 177.14 -94.37
N ARG A 27 4.43 177.66 -94.62
CA ARG A 27 3.20 176.90 -94.31
C ARG A 27 3.06 175.62 -95.14
N ALA A 28 3.44 175.64 -96.42
CA ALA A 28 3.37 174.45 -97.25
C ALA A 28 4.36 173.37 -96.79
N LEU A 29 5.58 173.77 -96.42
CA LEU A 29 6.60 172.86 -95.89
C LEU A 29 6.23 172.30 -94.51
N GLU A 30 5.64 173.10 -93.62
CA GLU A 30 5.15 172.62 -92.33
C GLU A 30 4.03 171.60 -92.47
N LYS A 31 3.08 171.84 -93.38
CA LYS A 31 1.98 170.91 -93.62
C LYS A 31 2.46 169.57 -94.16
N GLU A 32 3.45 169.57 -95.05
CA GLU A 32 3.98 168.32 -95.61
C GLU A 32 4.94 167.61 -94.66
N ARG A 33 5.66 168.36 -93.81
CA ARG A 33 6.42 167.80 -92.69
C ARG A 33 5.49 167.09 -91.69
N GLU A 34 4.37 167.70 -91.32
CA GLU A 34 3.39 167.07 -90.43
C GLU A 34 2.78 165.81 -91.04
N ARG A 35 2.49 165.83 -92.36
CA ARG A 35 1.95 164.67 -93.06
C ARG A 35 2.94 163.49 -93.09
N LEU A 36 4.21 163.76 -93.35
CA LEU A 36 5.27 162.74 -93.32
C LEU A 36 5.52 162.21 -91.90
N ILE A 37 5.51 163.08 -90.88
CA ILE A 37 5.65 162.65 -89.47
C ILE A 37 4.44 161.79 -89.06
N GLY A 38 3.23 162.15 -89.50
CA GLY A 38 2.02 161.35 -89.26
C GLY A 38 2.10 159.97 -89.90
N ALA A 39 2.48 159.88 -91.17
CA ALA A 39 2.63 158.61 -91.88
C ALA A 39 3.73 157.72 -91.26
N ALA A 40 4.88 158.29 -90.90
CA ALA A 40 5.97 157.56 -90.27
C ALA A 40 5.59 157.02 -88.87
N LYS A 41 4.85 157.81 -88.08
CA LYS A 41 4.33 157.35 -86.77
C LYS A 41 3.32 156.21 -86.92
N GLN A 42 2.48 156.26 -87.94
CA GLN A 42 1.47 155.24 -88.18
C GLN A 42 2.12 153.93 -88.64
N GLN A 43 3.08 154.00 -89.56
CA GLN A 43 3.87 152.82 -89.97
C GLN A 43 4.72 152.26 -88.83
N SER A 44 5.35 153.10 -87.99
CA SER A 44 6.12 152.57 -86.85
C SER A 44 5.21 151.89 -85.83
N ALA A 45 4.01 152.43 -85.59
CA ALA A 45 3.04 151.80 -84.70
C ALA A 45 2.56 150.45 -85.25
N GLU A 46 2.31 150.34 -86.55
CA GLU A 46 1.91 149.09 -87.20
C GLU A 46 3.01 148.03 -87.16
N ILE A 47 4.27 148.42 -87.41
CA ILE A 47 5.42 147.49 -87.30
C ILE A 47 5.62 147.02 -85.85
N ILE A 48 5.47 147.92 -84.87
CA ILE A 48 5.58 147.55 -83.45
C ILE A 48 4.45 146.60 -83.06
N LEU A 49 3.22 146.84 -83.52
CA LEU A 49 2.07 145.98 -83.24
C LEU A 49 2.27 144.57 -83.82
N ASN A 50 2.66 144.46 -85.09
CA ASN A 50 2.91 143.16 -85.73
C ASN A 50 4.06 142.40 -85.06
N ALA A 51 5.15 143.09 -84.70
CA ALA A 51 6.25 142.46 -84.00
C ALA A 51 5.85 141.97 -82.59
N GLN A 52 4.93 142.68 -81.91
CA GLN A 52 4.38 142.25 -80.64
C GLN A 52 3.45 141.03 -80.78
N GLU A 53 2.61 140.98 -81.82
CA GLU A 53 1.75 139.83 -82.10
C GLU A 53 2.55 138.58 -82.49
N GLU A 54 3.57 138.72 -83.35
CA GLU A 54 4.45 137.60 -83.73
C GLU A 54 5.24 137.08 -82.51
N ALA A 55 5.75 137.98 -81.66
CA ALA A 55 6.42 137.59 -80.43
C ALA A 55 5.48 136.85 -79.46
N ALA A 56 4.23 137.31 -79.34
CA ALA A 56 3.23 136.65 -78.50
C ALA A 56 2.89 135.24 -79.03
N GLN A 57 2.71 135.08 -80.35
CA GLN A 57 2.48 133.77 -80.97
C GLN A 57 3.67 132.81 -80.81
N LEU A 58 4.90 133.31 -80.94
CA LEU A 58 6.09 132.47 -80.72
C LEU A 58 6.20 132.03 -79.25
N ILE A 59 5.90 132.91 -78.31
CA ILE A 59 5.88 132.57 -76.88
C ILE A 59 4.77 131.54 -76.60
N GLU A 60 3.57 131.73 -77.13
CA GLU A 60 2.46 130.80 -76.94
C GLU A 60 2.76 129.42 -77.52
N ASN A 61 3.31 129.34 -78.73
CA ASN A 61 3.72 128.08 -79.35
C ASN A 61 4.85 127.39 -78.56
N ALA A 62 5.83 128.14 -78.06
CA ALA A 62 6.91 127.59 -77.25
C ALA A 62 6.41 127.05 -75.89
N VAL A 63 5.44 127.74 -75.27
CA VAL A 63 4.81 127.28 -74.02
C VAL A 63 3.99 126.01 -74.27
N GLN A 64 3.14 125.99 -75.30
CA GLN A 64 2.33 124.80 -75.63
C GLN A 64 3.21 123.59 -75.98
N GLN A 65 4.31 123.80 -76.71
CA GLN A 65 5.23 122.71 -77.03
C GLN A 65 6.00 122.23 -75.80
N GLY A 66 6.42 123.15 -74.92
CA GLY A 66 7.05 122.81 -73.64
C GLY A 66 6.11 122.03 -72.71
N GLU A 67 4.84 122.43 -72.61
CA GLU A 67 3.83 121.71 -71.82
C GLU A 67 3.61 120.28 -72.33
N LYS A 68 3.51 120.12 -73.66
CA LYS A 68 3.34 118.80 -74.29
C LYS A 68 4.54 117.88 -74.04
N GLU A 69 5.76 118.40 -74.18
CA GLU A 69 6.98 117.62 -73.94
C GLU A 69 7.13 117.22 -72.46
N VAL A 70 6.75 118.11 -71.53
CA VAL A 70 6.74 117.82 -70.09
C VAL A 70 5.69 116.77 -69.75
N GLU A 71 4.49 116.85 -70.32
CA GLU A 71 3.43 115.87 -70.11
C GLU A 71 3.82 114.49 -70.64
N GLU A 72 4.37 114.41 -71.86
CA GLU A 72 4.85 113.15 -72.45
C GLU A 72 6.00 112.54 -71.63
N HIS A 73 6.94 113.34 -71.14
CA HIS A 73 8.02 112.86 -70.27
C HIS A 73 7.50 112.40 -68.90
N SER A 74 6.54 113.13 -68.32
CA SER A 74 5.92 112.75 -67.05
C SER A 74 5.22 111.40 -67.15
N VAL A 75 4.43 111.18 -68.21
CA VAL A 75 3.74 109.91 -68.44
C VAL A 75 4.72 108.76 -68.64
N ARG A 76 5.82 108.95 -69.38
CA ARG A 76 6.87 107.91 -69.51
C ARG A 76 7.54 107.57 -68.19
N ILE A 77 7.88 108.56 -67.38
CA ILE A 77 8.52 108.33 -66.07
C ILE A 77 7.56 107.58 -65.14
N ILE A 78 6.28 107.95 -65.11
CA ILE A 78 5.27 107.29 -64.27
C ILE A 78 5.05 105.85 -64.73
N THR A 79 4.91 105.62 -66.04
CA THR A 79 4.70 104.26 -66.58
C THR A 79 5.93 103.36 -66.39
N GLU A 80 7.15 103.85 -66.59
CA GLU A 80 8.37 103.10 -66.29
C GLU A 80 8.53 102.81 -64.80
N ALA A 81 8.16 103.74 -63.93
CA ALA A 81 8.16 103.53 -62.48
C ALA A 81 7.14 102.48 -62.06
N ASP A 82 5.93 102.50 -62.64
CA ASP A 82 4.88 101.51 -62.36
C ASP A 82 5.25 100.10 -62.83
N VAL A 83 5.86 99.97 -64.01
CA VAL A 83 6.37 98.68 -64.50
C VAL A 83 7.46 98.15 -63.59
N LYS A 84 8.45 98.98 -63.22
CA LYS A 84 9.51 98.56 -62.28
C LYS A 84 8.95 98.22 -60.90
N ALA A 85 7.99 98.97 -60.38
CA ALA A 85 7.34 98.69 -59.11
C ALA A 85 6.57 97.36 -59.16
N LYS A 86 5.92 97.06 -60.29
CA LYS A 86 5.22 95.79 -60.51
C LYS A 86 6.21 94.63 -60.56
N ASP A 87 7.30 94.73 -61.32
CA ASP A 87 8.33 93.69 -61.42
C ASP A 87 8.98 93.41 -60.07
N ILE A 88 9.25 94.45 -59.27
CA ILE A 88 9.77 94.29 -57.90
C ILE A 88 8.77 93.57 -56.99
N ARG A 89 7.48 93.89 -57.08
CA ARG A 89 6.44 93.20 -56.28
C ARG A 89 6.30 91.74 -56.68
N GLU A 90 6.31 91.44 -57.98
CA GLU A 90 6.20 90.06 -58.48
C GLU A 90 7.45 89.24 -58.10
N ALA A 91 8.65 89.82 -58.21
CA ALA A 91 9.88 89.18 -57.77
C ALA A 91 9.89 88.92 -56.26
N ALA A 92 9.53 89.92 -55.44
CA ALA A 92 9.46 89.76 -53.99
C ALA A 92 8.38 88.75 -53.56
N GLN A 93 7.23 88.73 -54.25
CA GLN A 93 6.19 87.74 -54.01
C GLN A 93 6.65 86.33 -54.37
N LYS A 94 7.34 86.17 -55.50
CA LYS A 94 7.87 84.87 -55.92
C LYS A 94 8.95 84.37 -54.95
N GLU A 95 9.87 85.23 -54.54
CA GLU A 95 10.92 84.88 -53.57
C GLU A 95 10.32 84.54 -52.19
N ALA A 96 9.29 85.27 -51.75
CA ALA A 96 8.56 84.94 -50.53
C ALA A 96 7.81 83.60 -50.63
N GLN A 97 7.21 83.29 -51.79
CA GLN A 97 6.54 82.02 -52.04
C GLN A 97 7.53 80.85 -52.09
N GLU A 98 8.67 81.01 -52.76
CA GLU A 98 9.73 80.00 -52.81
C GLU A 98 10.36 79.80 -51.42
N GLY A 99 10.61 80.88 -50.68
CA GLY A 99 11.08 80.82 -49.30
C GLY A 99 10.10 80.10 -48.36
N ALA A 100 8.79 80.41 -48.48
CA ALA A 100 7.75 79.73 -47.72
C ALA A 100 7.63 78.24 -48.11
N ALA A 101 7.71 77.92 -49.41
CA ALA A 101 7.66 76.53 -49.88
C ALA A 101 8.86 75.73 -49.38
N ASN A 102 10.07 76.28 -49.46
CA ASN A 102 11.29 75.64 -48.97
C ASN A 102 11.26 75.44 -47.45
N TYR A 103 10.79 76.45 -46.71
CA TYR A 103 10.59 76.33 -45.26
C TYR A 103 9.57 75.24 -44.91
N MET A 104 8.45 75.14 -45.65
CA MET A 104 7.45 74.09 -45.44
C MET A 104 7.99 72.69 -45.76
N VAL A 105 8.84 72.54 -46.79
CA VAL A 105 9.50 71.26 -47.11
C VAL A 105 10.49 70.88 -46.01
N GLU A 106 11.31 71.82 -45.53
CA GLU A 106 12.26 71.57 -44.44
C GLU A 106 11.53 71.21 -43.14
N MET A 107 10.44 71.91 -42.81
CA MET A 107 9.63 71.62 -41.63
C MET A 107 8.92 70.27 -41.75
N ARG A 108 8.47 69.89 -42.95
CA ARG A 108 7.91 68.56 -43.21
C ARG A 108 8.95 67.47 -43.05
N GLN A 109 10.17 67.65 -43.58
CA GLN A 109 11.27 66.69 -43.40
C GLN A 109 11.66 66.54 -41.93
N LYS A 110 11.71 67.64 -41.16
CA LYS A 110 11.94 67.59 -39.71
C LYS A 110 10.81 66.89 -38.97
N ALA A 111 9.56 67.15 -39.34
CA ALA A 111 8.40 66.44 -38.77
C ALA A 111 8.45 64.93 -39.08
N ASP A 112 8.79 64.55 -40.31
CA ASP A 112 8.92 63.15 -40.71
C ASP A 112 10.07 62.45 -39.96
N LEU A 113 11.19 63.13 -39.73
CA LEU A 113 12.30 62.62 -38.89
C LEU A 113 11.87 62.41 -37.43
N ILE A 114 11.18 63.39 -36.84
CA ILE A 114 10.67 63.26 -35.47
C ILE A 114 9.66 62.11 -35.37
N VAL A 115 8.78 61.96 -36.36
CA VAL A 115 7.82 60.84 -36.41
C VAL A 115 8.54 59.49 -36.55
N ALA A 116 9.61 59.41 -37.35
CA ALA A 116 10.40 58.20 -37.49
C ALA A 116 11.13 57.83 -36.18
N GLU A 117 11.76 58.79 -35.52
CA GLU A 117 12.47 58.60 -34.25
C GLU A 117 11.51 58.22 -33.12
N LEU A 118 10.33 58.82 -33.06
CA LEU A 118 9.27 58.44 -32.12
C LEU A 118 8.74 57.03 -32.39
N ARG A 119 8.58 56.63 -33.66
CA ARG A 119 8.17 55.27 -34.03
C ARG A 119 9.22 54.24 -33.64
N GLU A 120 10.49 54.53 -33.83
CA GLU A 120 11.59 53.64 -33.45
C GLU A 120 11.71 53.52 -31.92
N SER A 121 11.66 54.65 -31.21
CA SER A 121 11.64 54.66 -29.74
C SER A 121 10.43 53.90 -29.17
N ALA A 122 9.24 54.06 -29.76
CA ALA A 122 8.05 53.32 -29.37
C ALA A 122 8.20 51.81 -29.64
N ARG A 123 8.78 51.42 -30.80
CA ARG A 123 9.08 50.02 -31.11
C ARG A 123 10.03 49.42 -30.09
N GLU A 124 11.13 50.10 -29.75
CA GLU A 124 12.08 49.61 -28.76
C GLU A 124 11.44 49.43 -27.38
N VAL A 125 10.58 50.37 -26.94
CA VAL A 125 9.89 50.26 -25.66
C VAL A 125 8.92 49.08 -25.67
N VAL A 126 8.15 48.90 -26.75
CA VAL A 126 7.22 47.77 -26.90
C VAL A 126 7.97 46.44 -26.97
N GLU A 127 9.11 46.38 -27.66
CA GLU A 127 9.92 45.17 -27.76
C GLU A 127 10.55 44.81 -26.39
N LYS A 128 11.09 45.80 -25.66
CA LYS A 128 11.63 45.60 -24.31
C LYS A 128 10.54 45.17 -23.32
N GLN A 129 9.36 45.80 -23.36
CA GLN A 129 8.25 45.46 -22.48
C GLN A 129 7.64 44.09 -22.82
N SER A 130 7.50 43.75 -24.09
CA SER A 130 6.99 42.45 -24.53
C SER A 130 7.97 41.33 -24.20
N ALA A 131 9.27 41.53 -24.42
CA ALA A 131 10.30 40.58 -23.99
C ALA A 131 10.29 40.38 -22.47
N ALA A 132 10.17 41.46 -21.69
CA ALA A 132 10.09 41.37 -20.22
C ALA A 132 8.80 40.72 -19.73
N ALA A 133 7.68 40.89 -20.43
CA ALA A 133 6.42 40.22 -20.12
C ALA A 133 6.49 38.72 -20.45
N ILE A 134 7.07 38.36 -21.60
CA ILE A 134 7.29 36.95 -21.99
C ILE A 134 8.25 36.26 -21.01
N ALA A 135 9.32 36.93 -20.59
CA ALA A 135 10.25 36.39 -19.61
C ALA A 135 9.57 36.12 -18.26
N ARG A 136 8.80 37.09 -17.74
CA ARG A 136 8.03 36.92 -16.49
C ARG A 136 6.99 35.81 -16.60
N ALA A 137 6.26 35.73 -17.72
CA ALA A 137 5.29 34.67 -17.95
C ALA A 137 5.94 33.28 -18.00
N ARG A 138 7.14 33.16 -18.57
CA ARG A 138 7.92 31.90 -18.58
C ARG A 138 8.41 31.51 -17.19
N GLU A 139 8.89 32.47 -16.42
CA GLU A 139 9.35 32.25 -15.04
C GLU A 139 8.18 31.80 -14.14
N GLU A 140 7.03 32.46 -14.26
CA GLU A 140 5.83 32.10 -13.49
C GLU A 140 5.26 30.74 -13.92
N ALA A 141 5.23 30.44 -15.22
CA ALA A 141 4.86 29.11 -15.70
C ALA A 141 5.80 28.02 -15.17
N ALA A 142 7.12 28.27 -15.18
CA ALA A 142 8.09 27.33 -14.63
C ALA A 142 7.91 27.13 -13.12
N ARG A 143 7.62 28.19 -12.36
CA ARG A 143 7.32 28.09 -10.93
C ARG A 143 6.09 27.22 -10.67
N ILE A 144 5.00 27.46 -11.40
CA ILE A 144 3.75 26.68 -11.26
C ILE A 144 4.00 25.20 -11.62
N ILE A 145 4.76 24.91 -12.67
CA ILE A 145 5.11 23.53 -13.05
C ILE A 145 5.90 22.86 -11.93
N ASN A 146 6.94 23.51 -11.40
CA ASN A 146 7.76 22.94 -10.33
C ASN A 146 6.96 22.73 -9.04
N GLU A 147 6.11 23.67 -8.65
CA GLU A 147 5.23 23.54 -7.48
C GLU A 147 4.22 22.39 -7.67
N ALA A 148 3.63 22.26 -8.86
CA ALA A 148 2.71 21.17 -9.19
C ALA A 148 3.43 19.81 -9.20
N GLU A 149 4.65 19.74 -9.74
CA GLU A 149 5.48 18.52 -9.72
C GLU A 149 5.86 18.11 -8.29
N ASP A 150 6.27 19.06 -7.45
CA ASP A 150 6.61 18.79 -6.06
C ASP A 150 5.40 18.36 -5.24
N GLU A 151 4.24 19.00 -5.42
CA GLU A 151 2.99 18.58 -4.79
C GLU A 151 2.55 17.20 -5.27
N ALA A 152 2.59 16.94 -6.59
CA ALA A 152 2.23 15.64 -7.16
C ALA A 152 3.16 14.55 -6.63
N ARG A 153 4.47 14.82 -6.56
CA ARG A 153 5.47 13.89 -6.02
C ARG A 153 5.24 13.63 -4.54
N LYS A 154 4.92 14.65 -3.75
CA LYS A 154 4.62 14.51 -2.32
C LYS A 154 3.34 13.70 -2.09
N ARG A 155 2.26 14.00 -2.82
CA ARG A 155 1.00 13.23 -2.74
C ARG A 155 1.22 11.79 -3.16
N ALA A 156 1.91 11.55 -4.28
CA ALA A 156 2.26 10.21 -4.73
C ALA A 156 3.08 9.47 -3.66
N GLN A 157 4.09 10.10 -3.06
CA GLN A 157 4.88 9.48 -1.98
C GLN A 157 4.04 9.17 -0.73
N GLU A 158 3.16 10.08 -0.30
CA GLU A 158 2.29 9.87 0.86
C GLU A 158 1.26 8.77 0.60
N GLU A 159 0.67 8.72 -0.59
CA GLU A 159 -0.29 7.69 -1.00
C GLU A 159 0.39 6.33 -1.13
N THR A 160 1.55 6.27 -1.79
CA THR A 160 2.37 5.04 -1.87
C THR A 160 2.76 4.57 -0.46
N LYS A 161 3.14 5.49 0.44
CA LYS A 161 3.49 5.15 1.81
C LYS A 161 2.29 4.57 2.57
N ARG A 162 1.11 5.21 2.48
CA ARG A 162 -0.12 4.72 3.11
C ARG A 162 -0.54 3.36 2.57
N GLU A 163 -0.43 3.15 1.26
CA GLU A 163 -0.79 1.88 0.64
C GLU A 163 0.20 0.77 1.00
N VAL A 164 1.50 1.08 1.05
CA VAL A 164 2.52 0.14 1.56
C VAL A 164 2.26 -0.20 3.02
N GLU A 165 1.96 0.79 3.87
CA GLU A 165 1.61 0.56 5.28
C GLU A 165 0.35 -0.31 5.42
N TYR A 166 -0.69 -0.04 4.63
CA TYR A 166 -1.92 -0.83 4.59
C TYR A 166 -1.67 -2.27 4.15
N ILE A 167 -0.96 -2.48 3.04
CA ILE A 167 -0.62 -3.82 2.54
C ILE A 167 0.24 -4.56 3.56
N THR A 168 1.20 -3.89 4.19
CA THR A 168 2.07 -4.50 5.21
C THR A 168 1.27 -4.88 6.46
N ALA A 169 0.32 -4.05 6.88
CA ALA A 169 -0.57 -4.35 8.01
C ALA A 169 -1.48 -5.54 7.68
N ALA A 170 -2.14 -5.53 6.53
CA ALA A 170 -3.00 -6.62 6.07
C ALA A 170 -2.23 -7.93 5.92
N ALA A 171 -1.02 -7.90 5.36
CA ALA A 171 -0.16 -9.09 5.23
C ALA A 171 0.29 -9.64 6.59
N ARG A 172 0.54 -8.77 7.59
CA ARG A 172 0.84 -9.20 8.96
C ARG A 172 -0.36 -9.83 9.65
N GLU A 173 -1.55 -9.27 9.45
CA GLU A 173 -2.79 -9.82 9.98
C GLU A 173 -3.09 -11.19 9.35
N GLU A 174 -3.01 -11.32 8.03
CA GLU A 174 -3.15 -12.60 7.33
C GLU A 174 -2.10 -13.63 7.78
N ALA A 175 -0.84 -13.21 7.90
CA ALA A 175 0.24 -14.08 8.39
C ALA A 175 -0.05 -14.55 9.83
N SER A 176 -0.54 -13.67 10.71
CA SER A 176 -0.94 -14.04 12.07
C SER A 176 -2.06 -15.08 12.06
N VAL A 177 -3.09 -14.89 11.23
CA VAL A 177 -4.20 -15.85 11.11
C VAL A 177 -3.70 -17.21 10.61
N ILE A 178 -2.81 -17.23 9.61
CA ILE A 178 -2.21 -18.46 9.10
C ILE A 178 -1.38 -19.16 10.17
N ILE A 179 -0.58 -18.42 10.95
CA ILE A 179 0.23 -18.98 12.04
C ILE A 179 -0.67 -19.58 13.11
N THR A 180 -1.67 -18.83 13.60
CA THR A 180 -2.59 -19.32 14.64
C THR A 180 -3.36 -20.56 14.17
N ARG A 181 -3.79 -20.58 12.90
CA ARG A 181 -4.43 -21.77 12.32
C ARG A 181 -3.48 -22.96 12.21
N ALA A 182 -2.24 -22.73 11.80
CA ALA A 182 -1.23 -23.78 11.72
C ALA A 182 -0.87 -24.34 13.10
N GLU A 183 -0.79 -23.48 14.12
CA GLU A 183 -0.60 -23.88 15.52
C GLU A 183 -1.78 -24.71 16.03
N GLN A 184 -3.01 -24.29 15.73
CA GLN A 184 -4.20 -25.04 16.10
C GLN A 184 -4.26 -26.41 15.41
N GLU A 185 -4.04 -26.47 14.09
CA GLU A 185 -4.00 -27.73 13.35
C GLU A 185 -2.86 -28.66 13.82
N ALA A 186 -1.71 -28.09 14.19
CA ALA A 186 -0.60 -28.84 14.78
C ALA A 186 -0.96 -29.38 16.17
N ALA A 187 -1.61 -28.58 17.02
CA ALA A 187 -2.07 -28.99 18.34
C ALA A 187 -3.13 -30.09 18.25
N GLU A 188 -4.09 -29.98 17.32
CA GLU A 188 -5.11 -31.01 17.08
C GLU A 188 -4.48 -32.32 16.59
N LYS A 189 -3.50 -32.25 15.66
CA LYS A 189 -2.77 -33.44 15.19
C LYS A 189 -1.91 -34.06 16.28
N ALA A 190 -1.25 -33.25 17.11
CA ALA A 190 -0.47 -33.74 18.25
C ALA A 190 -1.37 -34.43 19.27
N ALA A 191 -2.53 -33.85 19.58
CA ALA A 191 -3.53 -34.46 20.47
C ALA A 191 -4.08 -35.78 19.90
N ALA A 192 -4.35 -35.83 18.58
CA ALA A 192 -4.78 -37.05 17.92
C ALA A 192 -3.70 -38.15 17.95
N MET A 193 -2.43 -37.81 17.70
CA MET A 193 -1.32 -38.75 17.82
C MET A 193 -1.15 -39.25 19.26
N LEU A 194 -1.24 -38.37 20.25
CA LEU A 194 -1.16 -38.77 21.66
C LEU A 194 -2.28 -39.74 22.02
N ALA A 195 -3.52 -39.45 21.61
CA ALA A 195 -4.66 -40.35 21.84
C ALA A 195 -4.48 -41.71 21.14
N GLU A 196 -3.91 -41.74 19.94
CA GLU A 196 -3.63 -42.98 19.22
C GLU A 196 -2.47 -43.76 19.87
N CYS A 197 -1.41 -43.09 20.29
CA CYS A 197 -0.32 -43.68 21.06
C CYS A 197 -0.81 -44.25 22.40
N GLU A 198 -1.68 -43.55 23.12
CA GLU A 198 -2.30 -44.06 24.35
C GLU A 198 -3.15 -45.30 24.07
N LYS A 199 -3.95 -45.29 23.01
CA LYS A 199 -4.76 -46.44 22.60
C LYS A 199 -3.89 -47.65 22.20
N GLN A 200 -2.79 -47.43 21.48
CA GLN A 200 -1.85 -48.49 21.12
C GLN A 200 -1.10 -49.00 22.34
N ALA A 201 -0.65 -48.12 23.23
CA ALA A 201 0.00 -48.50 24.49
C ALA A 201 -0.95 -49.32 25.37
N GLN A 202 -2.22 -48.93 25.48
CA GLN A 202 -3.25 -49.69 26.18
C GLN A 202 -3.48 -51.07 25.55
N LYS A 203 -3.52 -51.15 24.21
CA LYS A 203 -3.66 -52.42 23.50
C LYS A 203 -2.46 -53.34 23.77
N VAL A 204 -1.23 -52.85 23.62
CA VAL A 204 -0.01 -53.63 23.86
C VAL A 204 0.10 -54.07 25.31
N THR A 205 -0.26 -53.20 26.27
CA THR A 205 -0.29 -53.58 27.69
C THR A 205 -1.37 -54.62 27.97
N ALA A 206 -2.55 -54.52 27.38
CA ALA A 206 -3.60 -55.54 27.51
C ALA A 206 -3.15 -56.89 26.93
N GLU A 207 -2.57 -56.91 25.73
CA GLU A 207 -2.03 -58.11 25.08
C GLU A 207 -0.89 -58.73 25.90
N ALA A 208 0.00 -57.90 26.47
CA ALA A 208 1.08 -58.37 27.33
C ALA A 208 0.56 -58.95 28.66
N ILE A 209 -0.48 -58.35 29.26
CA ILE A 209 -1.13 -58.88 30.47
C ILE A 209 -1.80 -60.21 30.15
N GLU A 210 -2.53 -60.32 29.06
CA GLU A 210 -3.20 -61.55 28.63
C GLU A 210 -2.17 -62.65 28.34
N GLY A 211 -1.11 -62.34 27.58
CA GLY A 211 -0.01 -63.28 27.32
C GLY A 211 0.71 -63.73 28.59
N ALA A 212 0.94 -62.82 29.55
CA ALA A 212 1.53 -63.17 30.84
C ALA A 212 0.59 -64.07 31.68
N GLN A 213 -0.72 -63.83 31.63
CA GLN A 213 -1.72 -64.68 32.30
C GLN A 213 -1.79 -66.07 31.67
N GLU A 214 -1.77 -66.18 30.34
CA GLU A 214 -1.74 -67.47 29.65
C GLU A 214 -0.44 -68.23 29.95
N ALA A 215 0.71 -67.56 29.89
CA ALA A 215 1.99 -68.16 30.24
C ALA A 215 2.01 -68.65 31.70
N ALA A 216 1.55 -67.82 32.64
CA ALA A 216 1.45 -68.20 34.05
C ALA A 216 0.48 -69.38 34.25
N LYS A 217 -0.63 -69.44 33.51
CA LYS A 217 -1.58 -70.55 33.57
C LYS A 217 -0.96 -71.83 33.00
N LEU A 218 -0.24 -71.74 31.89
CA LEU A 218 0.46 -72.87 31.28
C LEU A 218 1.54 -73.41 32.23
N GLU A 219 2.34 -72.50 32.81
CA GLU A 219 3.40 -72.85 33.76
C GLU A 219 2.83 -73.46 35.04
N LEU A 220 1.74 -72.91 35.60
CA LEU A 220 1.03 -73.51 36.72
C LEU A 220 0.50 -74.91 36.38
N THR A 221 -0.04 -75.09 35.17
CA THR A 221 -0.52 -76.40 34.71
C THR A 221 0.63 -77.42 34.63
N ASN A 222 1.78 -76.99 34.11
CA ASN A 222 3.00 -77.81 34.03
C ASN A 222 3.59 -78.13 35.42
N ILE A 223 3.59 -77.17 36.34
CA ILE A 223 4.01 -77.39 37.73
C ILE A 223 3.07 -78.39 38.41
N LEU A 224 1.76 -78.26 38.21
CA LEU A 224 0.78 -79.20 38.77
C LEU A 224 0.89 -80.60 38.15
N SER A 225 1.13 -80.72 36.84
CA SER A 225 1.32 -82.03 36.20
C SER A 225 2.60 -82.69 36.67
N ARG A 226 3.71 -81.95 36.72
CA ARG A 226 4.99 -82.43 37.22
C ARG A 226 4.94 -82.78 38.70
N GLY A 227 4.29 -81.96 39.52
CA GLY A 227 4.08 -82.25 40.94
C GLY A 227 3.21 -83.49 41.16
N ARG A 228 2.23 -83.76 40.30
CA ARG A 228 1.46 -85.02 40.32
C ARG A 228 2.29 -86.22 39.91
N GLU A 229 3.12 -86.09 38.88
CA GLU A 229 4.03 -87.16 38.45
C GLU A 229 5.07 -87.48 39.52
N GLU A 230 5.71 -86.46 40.10
CA GLU A 230 6.68 -86.61 41.18
C GLU A 230 6.02 -87.20 42.43
N ALA A 231 4.82 -86.74 42.81
CA ALA A 231 4.07 -87.34 43.91
C ALA A 231 3.69 -88.81 43.63
N ALA A 232 3.31 -89.14 42.39
CA ALA A 232 3.03 -90.52 42.00
C ALA A 232 4.29 -91.40 42.06
N GLN A 233 5.44 -90.89 41.60
CA GLN A 233 6.73 -91.57 41.71
C GLN A 233 7.12 -91.80 43.17
N ILE A 234 7.02 -90.79 44.03
CA ILE A 234 7.31 -90.93 45.47
C ILE A 234 6.38 -91.96 46.13
N ILE A 235 5.09 -91.97 45.79
CA ILE A 235 4.13 -92.96 46.30
C ILE A 235 4.52 -94.37 45.83
N GLU A 236 4.92 -94.52 44.57
CA GLU A 236 5.30 -95.81 44.01
C GLU A 236 6.62 -96.32 44.59
N GLU A 237 7.63 -95.46 44.71
CA GLU A 237 8.89 -95.75 45.41
C GLU A 237 8.64 -96.13 46.87
N ALA A 238 7.78 -95.39 47.57
CA ALA A 238 7.42 -95.71 48.95
C ALA A 238 6.67 -97.06 49.06
N ARG A 239 5.82 -97.39 48.09
CA ARG A 239 5.15 -98.70 48.00
C ARG A 239 6.16 -99.82 47.73
N GLU A 240 7.08 -99.60 46.82
CA GLU A 240 8.11 -100.58 46.46
C GLU A 240 9.08 -100.80 47.63
N GLN A 241 9.50 -99.73 48.30
CA GLN A 241 10.32 -99.78 49.51
C GLN A 241 9.58 -100.52 50.63
N ALA A 242 8.31 -100.18 50.89
CA ALA A 242 7.49 -100.85 51.89
C ALA A 242 7.30 -102.34 51.55
N ARG A 243 7.15 -102.68 50.26
CA ARG A 243 7.08 -104.07 49.78
C ARG A 243 8.40 -104.80 50.00
N LYS A 244 9.55 -104.22 49.63
CA LYS A 244 10.88 -104.79 49.87
C LYS A 244 11.15 -104.98 51.36
N GLU A 245 10.75 -104.02 52.20
CA GLU A 245 10.87 -104.15 53.65
C GLU A 245 9.94 -105.22 54.23
N ALA A 246 8.70 -105.31 53.73
CA ALA A 246 7.75 -106.34 54.14
C ALA A 246 8.22 -107.74 53.71
N GLU A 247 8.69 -107.89 52.47
CA GLU A 247 9.29 -109.12 51.94
C GLU A 247 10.57 -109.47 52.71
N GLY A 248 11.42 -108.49 53.01
CA GLY A 248 12.64 -108.69 53.80
C GLY A 248 12.38 -109.01 55.28
N LYS A 249 11.31 -108.48 55.87
CA LYS A 249 10.86 -108.86 57.23
C LYS A 249 10.20 -110.23 57.23
N ALA A 250 9.36 -110.53 56.24
CA ALA A 250 8.75 -111.84 56.07
C ALA A 250 9.83 -112.91 55.85
N GLY A 251 10.80 -112.64 54.99
CA GLY A 251 11.96 -113.51 54.75
C GLY A 251 12.81 -113.71 56.00
N ARG A 252 13.03 -112.66 56.81
CA ARG A 252 13.70 -112.80 58.12
C ARG A 252 12.91 -113.65 59.10
N ILE A 253 11.59 -113.47 59.18
CA ILE A 253 10.72 -114.28 60.05
C ILE A 253 10.71 -115.73 59.59
N ILE A 254 10.66 -116.00 58.28
CA ILE A 254 10.74 -117.34 57.71
C ILE A 254 12.11 -117.97 58.03
N ASN A 255 13.21 -117.26 57.78
CA ASN A 255 14.56 -117.76 58.08
C ASN A 255 14.79 -117.97 59.58
N GLU A 256 14.26 -117.10 60.46
CA GLU A 256 14.33 -117.28 61.91
C GLU A 256 13.48 -118.46 62.36
N ALA A 257 12.31 -118.68 61.74
CA ALA A 257 11.46 -119.83 62.01
C ALA A 257 12.13 -121.14 61.52
N GLU A 258 12.76 -121.12 60.36
CA GLU A 258 13.55 -122.23 59.81
C GLU A 258 14.77 -122.52 60.67
N GLN A 259 15.59 -121.53 61.03
CA GLN A 259 16.71 -121.71 61.96
C GLN A 259 16.27 -122.22 63.33
N LYS A 260 15.09 -121.80 63.81
CA LYS A 260 14.54 -122.28 65.08
C LYS A 260 14.04 -123.73 64.93
N ALA A 261 13.43 -124.10 63.81
CA ALA A 261 13.06 -125.48 63.49
C ALA A 261 14.30 -126.38 63.34
N GLU A 262 15.34 -125.90 62.65
CA GLU A 262 16.64 -126.55 62.48
C GLU A 262 17.31 -126.78 63.84
N ARG A 263 17.31 -125.78 64.72
CA ARG A 263 17.86 -125.89 66.08
C ARG A 263 17.08 -126.85 66.96
N ILE A 264 15.75 -126.90 66.82
CA ILE A 264 14.91 -127.91 67.49
C ILE A 264 15.23 -129.31 66.96
N ASN A 265 15.41 -129.48 65.65
CA ASN A 265 15.83 -130.74 65.04
C ASN A 265 17.24 -131.14 65.48
N GLN A 266 18.19 -130.22 65.54
CA GLN A 266 19.55 -130.48 66.01
C GLN A 266 19.54 -130.86 67.49
N GLU A 267 18.80 -130.15 68.35
CA GLU A 267 18.65 -130.53 69.77
C GLU A 267 17.97 -131.90 69.96
N ALA A 268 17.01 -132.26 69.10
CA ALA A 268 16.36 -133.57 69.12
C ALA A 268 17.33 -134.68 68.67
N THR A 269 18.11 -134.44 67.62
CA THR A 269 19.12 -135.38 67.12
C THR A 269 20.30 -135.54 68.11
N GLU A 270 20.66 -134.48 68.82
CA GLU A 270 21.77 -134.48 69.78
C GLU A 270 21.38 -135.07 71.14
N ARG A 271 20.12 -134.90 71.59
CA ARG A 271 19.55 -135.66 72.72
C ARG A 271 19.36 -137.14 72.38
N GLY A 272 19.09 -137.48 71.12
CA GLY A 272 19.05 -138.85 70.62
C GLY A 272 20.42 -139.53 70.63
N ARG A 273 21.48 -138.84 70.17
CA ARG A 273 22.85 -139.37 70.19
C ARG A 273 23.44 -139.48 71.60
N LYS A 274 23.18 -138.51 72.49
CA LYS A 274 23.71 -138.54 73.88
C LYS A 274 23.02 -139.55 74.82
N ARG A 275 21.86 -140.12 74.43
CA ARG A 275 21.20 -141.20 75.19
C ARG A 275 21.63 -142.61 74.75
N ILE A 276 22.10 -142.78 73.52
CA ILE A 276 22.52 -144.09 72.99
C ILE A 276 23.93 -144.48 73.46
N ASP A 277 24.81 -143.51 73.72
CA ASP A 277 26.22 -143.77 74.05
C ASP A 277 26.54 -143.85 75.56
N VAL A 278 25.56 -143.59 76.45
CA VAL A 278 25.78 -143.65 77.92
C VAL A 278 24.98 -144.78 78.60
N GLU A 279 23.92 -145.31 77.98
CA GLU A 279 23.13 -146.43 78.52
C GLU A 279 23.61 -147.82 78.08
N SER A 280 24.50 -147.91 77.08
CA SER A 280 24.96 -149.19 76.51
C SER A 280 26.22 -149.77 77.19
N ALA A 281 26.92 -149.00 78.04
CA ALA A 281 28.17 -149.43 78.70
C ALA A 281 28.07 -149.67 80.22
N ARG A 282 26.90 -149.41 80.85
CA ARG A 282 26.70 -149.56 82.31
C ARG A 282 25.78 -150.73 82.70
N VAL A 283 25.18 -151.43 81.73
CA VAL A 283 24.17 -152.49 81.95
C VAL A 283 24.77 -153.91 81.96
N ILE A 284 26.05 -154.10 81.61
CA ILE A 284 26.64 -155.44 81.42
C ILE A 284 27.41 -155.98 82.65
N ASP A 285 27.95 -155.14 83.55
CA ASP A 285 28.87 -155.63 84.60
C ASP A 285 28.42 -155.49 86.07
N GLU A 286 27.23 -154.94 86.36
CA GLU A 286 26.78 -154.70 87.76
C GLU A 286 25.52 -155.48 88.19
N VAL A 287 24.99 -156.37 87.34
CA VAL A 287 23.80 -157.22 87.64
C VAL A 287 24.15 -158.69 87.95
N LYS A 288 25.41 -159.11 87.79
CA LYS A 288 25.78 -160.53 87.90
C LYS A 288 26.26 -161.02 89.26
N SER A 289 26.28 -160.19 90.31
CA SER A 289 26.95 -160.63 91.55
C SER A 289 26.48 -159.97 92.84
N LYS A 290 25.17 -159.97 93.17
CA LYS A 290 24.74 -160.30 94.57
C LYS A 290 23.25 -160.24 94.96
N ALA A 291 22.29 -159.95 94.09
CA ALA A 291 20.88 -159.86 94.51
C ALA A 291 19.91 -160.77 93.74
N GLU A 292 20.43 -161.85 93.15
CA GLU A 292 19.68 -162.99 92.57
C GLU A 292 18.99 -163.89 93.61
N TRP A 293 18.74 -163.40 94.83
CA TRP A 293 18.00 -164.18 95.84
C TRP A 293 16.74 -163.48 96.37
N GLU A 294 16.49 -162.23 95.98
CA GLU A 294 15.22 -161.54 96.25
C GLU A 294 14.56 -161.20 94.91
N ALA A 295 14.46 -162.16 94.01
CA ALA A 295 13.41 -163.14 94.21
C ALA A 295 12.21 -162.50 94.95
N ALA A 296 11.43 -161.91 94.08
CA ALA A 296 10.29 -162.68 93.62
C ALA A 296 8.99 -162.34 94.31
N GLN A 297 8.98 -161.47 95.33
CA GLN A 297 7.72 -161.05 95.89
C GLN A 297 7.13 -159.80 95.19
N VAL A 298 7.92 -158.75 94.94
CA VAL A 298 7.34 -157.46 94.49
C VAL A 298 7.11 -157.39 92.97
N ILE A 299 7.88 -158.15 92.20
CA ILE A 299 7.78 -158.19 90.72
C ILE A 299 6.54 -158.97 90.24
N ALA A 300 5.89 -159.78 91.10
CA ALA A 300 4.61 -160.40 90.79
C ALA A 300 3.45 -159.39 90.85
N GLU A 301 3.48 -158.43 91.77
CA GLU A 301 2.38 -157.46 91.97
C GLU A 301 2.46 -156.24 91.05
N ALA A 302 3.66 -155.82 90.64
CA ALA A 302 3.81 -154.67 89.73
C ALA A 302 3.51 -155.01 88.25
N LYS A 303 3.73 -156.27 87.83
CA LYS A 303 3.33 -156.75 86.49
C LYS A 303 1.82 -156.75 86.29
N GLN A 304 1.03 -156.81 87.38
CA GLN A 304 -0.44 -156.74 87.33
C GLN A 304 -0.97 -155.31 87.16
N ARG A 305 -0.23 -154.27 87.58
CA ARG A 305 -0.61 -152.84 87.41
C ARG A 305 -0.10 -152.19 86.12
N ALA A 306 1.01 -152.67 85.58
CA ALA A 306 1.51 -152.20 84.28
C ALA A 306 0.58 -152.57 83.10
N SER A 307 -0.20 -153.65 83.24
CA SER A 307 -1.21 -154.07 82.25
C SER A 307 -2.53 -153.32 82.36
N GLN A 308 -2.87 -152.72 83.52
CA GLN A 308 -4.07 -151.90 83.71
C GLN A 308 -3.86 -150.43 83.31
N ILE A 309 -2.65 -149.87 83.53
CA ILE A 309 -2.35 -148.47 83.17
C ILE A 309 -2.19 -148.30 81.65
N MET A 310 -1.72 -149.33 80.94
CA MET A 310 -1.60 -149.29 79.48
C MET A 310 -2.94 -149.50 78.74
N SER A 311 -4.00 -149.97 79.40
CA SER A 311 -5.34 -150.07 78.78
C SER A 311 -6.30 -148.93 79.13
N GLU A 312 -5.92 -148.00 80.02
CA GLU A 312 -6.80 -146.89 80.44
C GLU A 312 -6.28 -145.48 80.13
N ALA A 313 -4.99 -145.29 79.85
CA ALA A 313 -4.46 -143.97 79.42
C ALA A 313 -4.46 -143.76 77.90
N SER A 314 -4.73 -144.82 77.12
CA SER A 314 -4.91 -144.74 75.66
C SER A 314 -6.26 -144.10 75.27
N ASP A 315 -7.19 -143.92 76.22
CA ASP A 315 -8.55 -143.41 75.96
C ASP A 315 -8.90 -142.11 76.72
N TRP A 316 -7.91 -141.38 77.29
CA TRP A 316 -8.09 -139.97 77.70
C TRP A 316 -7.34 -139.01 76.76
N LEU A 317 -7.68 -139.14 75.49
CA LEU A 317 -7.75 -138.01 74.57
C LEU A 317 -8.45 -136.80 75.21
N HIS A 318 -7.88 -135.62 74.96
CA HIS A 318 -8.59 -134.35 74.73
C HIS A 318 -9.27 -133.62 75.90
N ALA A 319 -8.60 -132.54 76.37
CA ALA A 319 -9.13 -131.19 76.66
C ALA A 319 -8.36 -130.55 77.84
N GLU A 320 -7.93 -129.28 77.89
CA GLU A 320 -8.00 -128.08 77.07
C GLU A 320 -7.27 -127.04 77.95
N VAL A 321 -5.95 -126.86 77.79
CA VAL A 321 -5.23 -125.72 78.40
C VAL A 321 -4.18 -125.22 77.40
N GLY A 322 -4.51 -124.15 76.66
CA GLY A 322 -3.52 -123.51 75.78
C GLY A 322 -3.94 -122.27 74.97
N ASN A 323 -5.13 -121.70 75.18
CA ASN A 323 -5.62 -120.57 74.36
C ASN A 323 -5.40 -119.17 74.96
N GLN A 324 -5.12 -119.02 76.26
CA GLN A 324 -5.03 -117.68 76.89
C GLN A 324 -3.63 -117.05 76.80
N ALA A 325 -2.55 -117.81 77.04
CA ALA A 325 -1.18 -117.29 76.98
C ALA A 325 -0.72 -116.92 75.55
N LYS A 326 -1.26 -117.59 74.52
CA LYS A 326 -0.99 -117.26 73.11
C LYS A 326 -1.68 -115.98 72.65
N LYS A 327 -2.83 -115.63 73.24
CA LYS A 327 -3.61 -114.45 72.86
C LYS A 327 -2.97 -113.17 73.40
N GLU A 328 -2.54 -113.17 74.66
CA GLU A 328 -1.92 -112.00 75.30
C GLU A 328 -0.56 -111.64 74.69
N ALA A 329 0.26 -112.65 74.32
CA ALA A 329 1.53 -112.40 73.63
C ALA A 329 1.31 -111.83 72.21
N ARG A 330 0.27 -112.26 71.50
CA ARG A 330 -0.08 -111.72 70.18
C ARG A 330 -0.62 -110.30 70.25
N ASP A 331 -1.47 -110.02 71.23
CA ASP A 331 -2.09 -108.69 71.38
C ASP A 331 -1.05 -107.64 71.81
N LYS A 332 -0.06 -108.02 72.64
CA LYS A 332 1.03 -107.11 73.01
C LYS A 332 1.98 -106.83 71.85
N ALA A 333 2.41 -107.87 71.13
CA ALA A 333 3.26 -107.70 69.94
C ALA A 333 2.56 -106.89 68.84
N ARG A 334 1.24 -107.07 68.67
CA ARG A 334 0.43 -106.30 67.74
C ARG A 334 0.36 -104.82 68.11
N LYS A 335 0.12 -104.50 69.40
CA LYS A 335 0.10 -103.11 69.87
C LYS A 335 1.44 -102.41 69.68
N GLU A 336 2.55 -103.05 70.03
CA GLU A 336 3.89 -102.47 69.83
C GLU A 336 4.21 -102.27 68.35
N ALA A 337 3.82 -103.21 67.47
CA ALA A 337 3.95 -103.05 66.02
C ALA A 337 3.07 -101.90 65.49
N GLU A 338 1.84 -101.75 65.97
CA GLU A 338 0.93 -100.65 65.61
C GLU A 338 1.50 -99.28 66.05
N THR A 339 2.09 -99.18 67.24
CA THR A 339 2.76 -97.95 67.72
C THR A 339 3.97 -97.59 66.87
N ILE A 340 4.83 -98.57 66.53
CA ILE A 340 6.00 -98.33 65.67
C ILE A 340 5.57 -97.88 64.27
N ILE A 341 4.50 -98.49 63.71
CA ILE A 341 3.95 -98.08 62.41
C ILE A 341 3.36 -96.67 62.49
N ALA A 342 2.70 -96.31 63.58
CA ALA A 342 2.13 -94.97 63.77
C ALA A 342 3.22 -93.90 63.86
N GLU A 343 4.27 -94.11 64.67
CA GLU A 343 5.40 -93.18 64.78
C GLU A 343 6.18 -93.05 63.47
N ALA A 344 6.35 -94.15 62.72
CA ALA A 344 6.99 -94.12 61.41
C ALA A 344 6.17 -93.32 60.39
N LYS A 345 4.83 -93.47 60.40
CA LYS A 345 3.92 -92.69 59.55
C LYS A 345 3.95 -91.21 59.89
N GLU A 346 3.98 -90.86 61.18
CA GLU A 346 4.05 -89.46 61.63
C GLU A 346 5.38 -88.81 61.21
N LYS A 347 6.51 -89.50 61.40
CA LYS A 347 7.82 -89.01 60.96
C LYS A 347 7.91 -88.88 59.44
N ALA A 348 7.38 -89.83 58.68
CA ALA A 348 7.31 -89.75 57.22
C ALA A 348 6.46 -88.56 56.75
N ALA A 349 5.29 -88.34 57.36
CA ALA A 349 4.44 -87.18 57.07
C ALA A 349 5.16 -85.85 57.40
N GLY A 350 5.91 -85.80 58.50
CA GLY A 350 6.70 -84.62 58.89
C GLY A 350 7.88 -84.30 57.95
N VAL A 351 8.47 -85.31 57.29
CA VAL A 351 9.50 -85.12 56.26
C VAL A 351 8.87 -84.63 54.96
N ILE A 352 7.76 -85.23 54.53
CA ILE A 352 7.03 -84.79 53.32
C ILE A 352 6.55 -83.34 53.46
N ALA A 353 5.98 -82.97 54.61
CA ALA A 353 5.50 -81.61 54.85
C ALA A 353 6.63 -80.57 54.87
N ARG A 354 7.84 -80.94 55.30
CA ARG A 354 9.03 -80.06 55.23
C ARG A 354 9.56 -79.95 53.80
N ALA A 355 9.64 -81.06 53.08
CA ALA A 355 10.04 -81.07 51.67
C ALA A 355 9.08 -80.22 50.80
N GLN A 356 7.76 -80.31 51.05
CA GLN A 356 6.77 -79.46 50.39
C GLN A 356 6.97 -77.97 50.71
N ARG A 357 7.15 -77.60 51.98
CA ARG A 357 7.40 -76.20 52.37
C ARG A 357 8.69 -75.64 51.78
N ASP A 358 9.76 -76.43 51.74
CA ASP A 358 11.03 -76.01 51.15
C ASP A 358 10.92 -75.88 49.61
N ALA A 359 10.14 -76.74 48.96
CA ALA A 359 9.84 -76.65 47.53
C ALA A 359 8.98 -75.41 47.21
N GLU A 360 7.92 -75.17 47.97
CA GLU A 360 7.07 -73.97 47.86
C GLU A 360 7.89 -72.69 48.06
N SER A 361 8.72 -72.63 49.10
CA SER A 361 9.57 -71.46 49.35
C SER A 361 10.58 -71.19 48.22
N LYS A 362 11.12 -72.24 47.60
CA LYS A 362 12.01 -72.10 46.43
C LYS A 362 11.24 -71.66 45.19
N ALA A 363 10.06 -72.21 44.97
CA ALA A 363 9.18 -71.80 43.86
C ALA A 363 8.79 -70.32 43.98
N ASP A 364 8.38 -69.87 45.17
CA ASP A 364 8.03 -68.47 45.41
C ASP A 364 9.20 -67.51 45.16
N LYS A 365 10.44 -67.91 45.52
CA LYS A 365 11.64 -67.11 45.24
C LYS A 365 11.92 -67.00 43.75
N ILE A 366 11.77 -68.08 42.99
CA ILE A 366 11.96 -68.10 41.54
C ILE A 366 10.90 -67.22 40.85
N ILE A 367 9.63 -67.34 41.27
CA ILE A 367 8.54 -66.52 40.75
C ILE A 367 8.77 -65.03 41.06
N ALA A 368 9.22 -64.71 42.27
CA ALA A 368 9.52 -63.33 42.67
C ALA A 368 10.70 -62.73 41.88
N SER A 369 11.77 -63.50 41.62
CA SER A 369 12.90 -63.04 40.80
C SER A 369 12.49 -62.85 39.34
N ALA A 370 11.74 -63.81 38.77
CA ALA A 370 11.26 -63.74 37.39
C ALA A 370 10.34 -62.52 37.18
N ARG A 371 9.42 -62.26 38.12
CA ARG A 371 8.56 -61.06 38.07
C ARG A 371 9.36 -59.76 38.16
N LYS A 372 10.41 -59.74 38.99
CA LYS A 372 11.27 -58.56 39.15
C LYS A 372 12.10 -58.27 37.90
N GLU A 373 12.63 -59.30 37.23
CA GLU A 373 13.35 -59.13 35.96
C GLU A 373 12.41 -58.74 34.83
N ALA A 374 11.26 -59.41 34.69
CA ALA A 374 10.24 -59.04 33.70
C ALA A 374 9.76 -57.59 33.87
N SER A 375 9.58 -57.13 35.11
CA SER A 375 9.22 -55.73 35.40
C SER A 375 10.31 -54.75 34.94
N LYS A 376 11.59 -55.06 35.18
CA LYS A 376 12.71 -54.21 34.77
C LYS A 376 12.85 -54.13 33.24
N GLU A 377 12.72 -55.26 32.55
CA GLU A 377 12.76 -55.29 31.09
C GLU A 377 11.57 -54.53 30.48
N SER A 378 10.38 -54.69 31.04
CA SER A 378 9.18 -53.94 30.63
C SER A 378 9.37 -52.43 30.82
N GLU A 379 9.92 -51.98 31.94
CA GLU A 379 10.21 -50.57 32.20
C GLU A 379 11.25 -50.02 31.22
N GLN A 380 12.31 -50.78 30.94
CA GLN A 380 13.36 -50.38 30.00
C GLN A 380 12.83 -50.27 28.56
N LEU A 381 12.01 -51.24 28.14
CA LEU A 381 11.37 -51.22 26.82
C LEU A 381 10.39 -50.03 26.69
N THR A 382 9.60 -49.77 27.74
CA THR A 382 8.69 -48.61 27.79
C THR A 382 9.46 -47.30 27.68
N ARG A 383 10.60 -47.19 28.38
CA ARG A 383 11.45 -46.00 28.33
C ARG A 383 12.09 -45.80 26.95
N GLN A 384 12.61 -46.86 26.33
CA GLN A 384 13.19 -46.79 24.98
C GLN A 384 12.13 -46.40 23.94
N THR A 385 10.93 -46.99 24.04
CA THR A 385 9.83 -46.70 23.12
C THR A 385 9.37 -45.24 23.26
N ARG A 386 9.28 -44.72 24.50
CA ARG A 386 8.99 -43.30 24.75
C ARG A 386 10.08 -42.39 24.18
N GLU A 387 11.35 -42.65 24.49
CA GLU A 387 12.47 -41.84 23.99
C GLU A 387 12.57 -41.85 22.45
N GLN A 388 12.26 -42.97 21.78
CA GLN A 388 12.19 -43.02 20.32
C GLN A 388 10.98 -42.26 19.78
N SER A 389 9.81 -42.43 20.40
CA SER A 389 8.58 -41.73 19.99
C SER A 389 8.73 -40.21 20.15
N ASP A 390 9.34 -39.76 21.25
CA ASP A 390 9.59 -38.35 21.52
C ASP A 390 10.56 -37.76 20.48
N LYS A 391 11.64 -38.47 20.15
CA LYS A 391 12.59 -38.05 19.09
C LYS A 391 11.95 -37.99 17.71
N GLU A 392 11.11 -38.96 17.36
CA GLU A 392 10.38 -38.94 16.08
C GLU A 392 9.34 -37.83 16.04
N ALA A 393 8.66 -37.56 17.15
CA ALA A 393 7.72 -36.46 17.28
C ALA A 393 8.42 -35.10 17.16
N GLU A 394 9.56 -34.91 17.84
CA GLU A 394 10.40 -33.71 17.73
C GLU A 394 10.89 -33.51 16.29
N ALA A 395 11.45 -34.54 15.64
CA ALA A 395 11.93 -34.44 14.27
C ALA A 395 10.80 -34.09 13.26
N ARG A 396 9.61 -34.67 13.45
CA ARG A 396 8.44 -34.32 12.63
C ARG A 396 7.95 -32.90 12.89
N ALA A 397 7.93 -32.47 14.16
CA ALA A 397 7.56 -31.10 14.52
C ALA A 397 8.54 -30.08 13.92
N GLU A 398 9.84 -30.32 14.03
CA GLU A 398 10.87 -29.48 13.41
C GLU A 398 10.72 -29.40 11.88
N MET A 399 10.45 -30.53 11.22
CA MET A 399 10.21 -30.56 9.78
C MET A 399 8.97 -29.74 9.39
N ILE A 400 7.87 -29.85 10.15
CA ILE A 400 6.65 -29.07 9.91
C ILE A 400 6.91 -27.58 10.09
N VAL A 401 7.62 -27.19 11.16
CA VAL A 401 8.01 -25.80 11.41
C VAL A 401 8.92 -25.27 10.30
N ALA A 402 9.87 -26.06 9.83
CA ALA A 402 10.76 -25.68 8.72
C ALA A 402 9.98 -25.47 7.41
N GLN A 403 9.07 -26.37 7.05
CA GLN A 403 8.22 -26.24 5.86
C GLN A 403 7.28 -25.03 5.97
N ALA A 404 6.70 -24.79 7.14
CA ALA A 404 5.85 -23.64 7.39
C ALA A 404 6.62 -22.32 7.23
N ARG A 405 7.84 -22.24 7.76
CA ARG A 405 8.73 -21.07 7.58
C ARG A 405 9.09 -20.84 6.12
N GLN A 406 9.49 -21.89 5.40
CA GLN A 406 9.83 -21.78 3.98
C GLN A 406 8.64 -21.28 3.16
N LYS A 407 7.43 -21.79 3.42
CA LYS A 407 6.21 -21.38 2.72
C LYS A 407 5.81 -19.95 3.06
N ALA A 408 5.94 -19.55 4.33
CA ALA A 408 5.70 -18.17 4.76
C ALA A 408 6.66 -17.20 4.05
N GLU A 409 7.94 -17.56 3.94
CA GLU A 409 8.95 -16.74 3.24
C GLU A 409 8.70 -16.64 1.74
N GLN A 410 8.22 -17.70 1.10
CA GLN A 410 7.80 -17.67 -0.30
C GLN A 410 6.60 -16.74 -0.51
N ILE A 411 5.59 -16.80 0.37
CA ILE A 411 4.39 -15.94 0.29
C ILE A 411 4.78 -14.48 0.48
N THR A 412 5.66 -14.16 1.44
CA THR A 412 6.10 -12.78 1.67
C THR A 412 6.90 -12.27 0.47
N GLN A 413 7.82 -13.05 -0.10
CA GLN A 413 8.54 -12.65 -1.32
C GLN A 413 7.60 -12.39 -2.49
N GLU A 414 6.66 -13.30 -2.77
CA GLU A 414 5.69 -13.12 -3.85
C GLU A 414 4.78 -11.89 -3.64
N ALA A 415 4.35 -11.64 -2.40
CA ALA A 415 3.54 -10.47 -2.07
C ALA A 415 4.35 -9.18 -2.28
N THR A 416 5.63 -9.18 -1.89
CA THR A 416 6.54 -8.05 -2.06
C THR A 416 6.78 -7.75 -3.54
N ASP A 417 7.03 -8.79 -4.35
CA ASP A 417 7.22 -8.66 -5.79
C ASP A 417 5.96 -8.19 -6.51
N ARG A 418 4.78 -8.71 -6.12
CA ARG A 418 3.49 -8.23 -6.65
C ARG A 418 3.24 -6.76 -6.29
N GLY A 419 3.52 -6.38 -5.05
CA GLY A 419 3.45 -4.98 -4.60
C GLY A 419 4.36 -4.08 -5.42
N ARG A 420 5.62 -4.48 -5.62
CA ARG A 420 6.60 -3.74 -6.42
C ARG A 420 6.14 -3.54 -7.86
N ARG A 421 5.63 -4.59 -8.51
CA ARG A 421 5.12 -4.51 -9.90
C ARG A 421 3.90 -3.59 -10.02
N ARG A 422 3.01 -3.57 -9.03
CA ARG A 422 1.87 -2.64 -9.01
C ARG A 422 2.32 -1.20 -8.86
N ILE A 423 3.21 -0.92 -7.91
CA ILE A 423 3.76 0.42 -7.69
C ILE A 423 4.48 0.92 -8.95
N GLU A 424 5.27 0.05 -9.60
CA GLU A 424 5.97 0.40 -10.84
C GLU A 424 4.99 0.66 -11.99
N ALA A 425 3.97 -0.19 -12.17
CA ALA A 425 2.96 0.00 -13.20
C ALA A 425 2.13 1.28 -12.98
N GLU A 426 1.76 1.57 -11.74
CA GLU A 426 0.99 2.77 -11.40
C GLU A 426 1.82 4.04 -11.49
N SER A 427 3.09 3.99 -11.08
CA SER A 427 4.05 5.08 -11.29
C SER A 427 4.21 5.40 -12.78
N ILE A 428 4.34 4.38 -13.63
CA ILE A 428 4.37 4.56 -15.09
C ILE A 428 3.07 5.20 -15.59
N ARG A 429 1.91 4.75 -15.10
CA ARG A 429 0.60 5.32 -15.47
C ARG A 429 0.48 6.79 -15.07
N ILE A 430 0.77 7.12 -13.81
CA ILE A 430 0.71 8.50 -13.28
C ILE A 430 1.66 9.41 -14.07
N THR A 431 2.88 8.95 -14.33
CA THR A 431 3.86 9.73 -15.10
C THR A 431 3.39 9.96 -16.54
N ALA A 432 2.76 8.96 -17.17
CA ALA A 432 2.20 9.08 -18.51
C ALA A 432 0.99 10.05 -18.54
N GLU A 433 0.08 9.96 -17.56
CA GLU A 433 -1.06 10.87 -17.43
C GLU A 433 -0.62 12.31 -17.17
N ALA A 434 0.36 12.52 -16.29
CA ALA A 434 0.93 13.84 -16.00
C ALA A 434 1.56 14.46 -17.25
N ARG A 435 2.34 13.69 -18.03
CA ARG A 435 2.89 14.15 -19.31
C ARG A 435 1.81 14.50 -20.32
N SER A 436 0.79 13.65 -20.46
CA SER A 436 -0.30 13.89 -21.40
C SER A 436 -1.10 15.16 -21.04
N ARG A 437 -1.34 15.41 -19.73
CA ARG A 437 -1.97 16.66 -19.27
C ARG A 437 -1.09 17.87 -19.51
N ALA A 438 0.21 17.79 -19.20
CA ALA A 438 1.17 18.86 -19.44
C ALA A 438 1.27 19.21 -20.93
N GLU A 439 1.31 18.20 -21.81
CA GLU A 439 1.31 18.38 -23.27
C GLU A 439 0.02 19.04 -23.77
N TRP A 440 -1.14 18.61 -23.24
CA TRP A 440 -2.44 19.20 -23.59
C TRP A 440 -2.56 20.66 -23.14
N GLU A 441 -2.13 20.99 -21.91
CA GLU A 441 -2.13 22.36 -21.41
C GLU A 441 -1.15 23.25 -22.17
N ALA A 442 0.05 22.75 -22.47
CA ALA A 442 1.02 23.47 -23.30
C ALA A 442 0.46 23.76 -24.70
N ALA A 443 -0.20 22.78 -25.32
CA ALA A 443 -0.87 22.96 -26.62
C ALA A 443 -2.00 24.00 -26.54
N ARG A 444 -2.80 23.99 -25.46
CA ARG A 444 -3.87 24.97 -25.22
C ARG A 444 -3.32 26.38 -25.07
N ILE A 445 -2.27 26.58 -24.26
CA ILE A 445 -1.62 27.88 -24.07
C ILE A 445 -1.05 28.42 -25.39
N ILE A 446 -0.41 27.56 -26.19
CA ILE A 446 0.11 27.94 -27.52
C ILE A 446 -1.04 28.35 -28.45
N ALA A 447 -2.16 27.63 -28.44
CA ALA A 447 -3.33 27.96 -29.25
C ALA A 447 -3.96 29.30 -28.83
N GLU A 448 -4.13 29.54 -27.53
CA GLU A 448 -4.65 30.81 -27.00
C GLU A 448 -3.71 31.98 -27.31
N ALA A 449 -2.39 31.79 -27.17
CA ALA A 449 -1.40 32.79 -27.52
C ALA A 449 -1.42 33.13 -29.01
N LYS A 450 -1.54 32.13 -29.89
CA LYS A 450 -1.72 32.36 -31.34
C LYS A 450 -3.01 33.14 -31.63
N GLN A 451 -4.11 32.79 -30.97
CA GLN A 451 -5.38 33.48 -31.18
C GLN A 451 -5.35 34.93 -30.69
N ARG A 452 -4.66 35.22 -29.57
CA ARG A 452 -4.40 36.59 -29.09
C ARG A 452 -3.51 37.37 -30.05
N ALA A 453 -2.44 36.76 -30.55
CA ALA A 453 -1.56 37.40 -31.53
C ALA A 453 -2.32 37.78 -32.80
N VAL A 454 -3.18 36.89 -33.31
CA VAL A 454 -4.07 37.20 -34.46
C VAL A 454 -4.99 38.37 -34.12
N ARG A 455 -5.62 38.39 -32.94
CA ARG A 455 -6.50 39.49 -32.49
C ARG A 455 -5.78 40.83 -32.45
N ILE A 456 -4.57 40.88 -31.88
CA ILE A 456 -3.75 42.09 -31.82
C ILE A 456 -3.39 42.58 -33.23
N VAL A 457 -3.03 41.66 -34.15
CA VAL A 457 -2.71 42.02 -35.54
C VAL A 457 -3.95 42.55 -36.26
N THR A 458 -5.12 41.94 -36.09
CA THR A 458 -6.38 42.43 -36.69
C THR A 458 -6.79 43.78 -36.11
N GLU A 459 -6.75 43.97 -34.79
CA GLU A 459 -7.06 45.25 -34.13
C GLU A 459 -6.10 46.36 -34.57
N ALA A 460 -4.80 46.06 -34.68
CA ALA A 460 -3.82 47.02 -35.19
C ALA A 460 -4.06 47.35 -36.67
N SER A 461 -4.48 46.37 -37.46
CA SER A 461 -4.80 46.57 -38.88
C SER A 461 -6.06 47.40 -39.07
N ASP A 462 -7.12 47.11 -38.32
CA ASP A 462 -8.38 47.86 -38.31
C ASP A 462 -8.16 49.30 -37.82
N TRP A 463 -7.32 49.49 -36.81
CA TRP A 463 -6.95 50.82 -36.31
C TRP A 463 -6.21 51.63 -37.38
N LEU A 464 -5.23 51.03 -38.07
CA LEU A 464 -4.53 51.69 -39.18
C LEU A 464 -5.47 52.03 -40.35
N GLU A 465 -6.44 51.17 -40.66
CA GLU A 465 -7.39 51.42 -41.73
C GLU A 465 -8.39 52.53 -41.38
N ALA A 466 -8.79 52.63 -40.11
CA ALA A 466 -9.62 53.72 -39.60
C ALA A 466 -8.89 55.08 -39.65
N GLU A 467 -7.62 55.11 -39.24
CA GLU A 467 -6.78 56.33 -39.24
C GLU A 467 -6.53 56.85 -40.67
N VAL A 468 -6.41 55.95 -41.66
CA VAL A 468 -6.22 56.30 -43.08
C VAL A 468 -7.51 56.81 -43.75
N LYS A 469 -8.70 56.48 -43.21
CA LYS A 469 -10.01 56.89 -43.76
C LYS A 469 -10.58 58.17 -43.16
N THR A 470 -9.98 58.76 -42.13
CA THR A 470 -10.37 60.07 -41.61
C THR A 470 -9.66 61.21 -42.37
N PRO A 471 -10.34 61.96 -43.25
CA PRO A 471 -9.77 63.15 -43.86
C PRO A 471 -9.53 64.22 -42.79
N ALA A 472 -8.32 64.77 -42.79
CA ALA A 472 -7.86 65.84 -41.93
C ALA A 472 -8.88 66.99 -41.83
N SER A 473 -9.57 67.09 -40.69
CA SER A 473 -10.32 68.29 -40.36
C SER A 473 -10.27 68.55 -38.86
N THR A 474 -9.82 69.76 -38.55
CA THR A 474 -9.88 70.47 -37.26
C THR A 474 -8.94 70.01 -36.14
N LEU A 475 -7.75 70.61 -36.14
CA LEU A 475 -6.93 70.88 -34.95
C LEU A 475 -7.72 71.75 -33.95
N SER A 476 -7.98 71.22 -32.75
CA SER A 476 -8.54 71.95 -31.61
C SER A 476 -7.95 71.39 -30.31
N GLU A 477 -6.95 72.12 -29.81
CA GLU A 477 -6.45 72.29 -28.42
C GLU A 477 -6.37 71.12 -27.41
N PRO A 478 -5.28 71.07 -26.61
CA PRO A 478 -5.08 70.05 -25.59
C PRO A 478 -5.79 70.42 -24.28
N ARG A 479 -6.78 69.60 -23.89
CA ARG A 479 -7.33 69.62 -22.52
C ARG A 479 -6.72 68.52 -21.66
N THR A 480 -6.34 68.97 -20.48
CA THR A 480 -5.73 68.28 -19.35
C THR A 480 -6.67 67.27 -18.68
N VAL A 481 -6.05 66.45 -17.82
CA VAL A 481 -6.64 65.66 -16.72
C VAL A 481 -7.27 64.32 -17.11
N TYR A 482 -6.70 63.19 -16.66
CA TYR A 482 -7.29 62.38 -15.57
C TYR A 482 -6.51 61.08 -15.25
N LYS A 483 -6.25 60.93 -13.93
CA LYS A 483 -6.38 59.73 -13.07
C LYS A 483 -5.68 58.42 -13.46
N LYS A 484 -4.60 58.21 -12.71
CA LYS A 484 -4.25 56.97 -11.97
C LYS A 484 -5.48 56.08 -11.69
N ALA A 485 -5.55 54.94 -12.36
CA ALA A 485 -6.44 53.84 -12.02
C ALA A 485 -5.67 52.86 -11.11
N GLU A 486 -6.07 52.81 -9.85
CA GLU A 486 -5.83 51.67 -8.97
C GLU A 486 -6.66 50.48 -9.47
N PRO A 487 -6.14 49.25 -9.48
CA PRO A 487 -6.97 48.08 -9.67
C PRO A 487 -7.73 47.83 -8.35
N GLN A 488 -9.00 48.24 -8.33
CA GLN A 488 -9.95 47.69 -7.37
C GLN A 488 -10.12 46.20 -7.67
N ALA A 489 -9.75 45.37 -6.71
CA ALA A 489 -10.18 43.99 -6.64
C ALA A 489 -11.70 43.97 -6.48
N GLU A 490 -12.42 43.70 -7.56
CA GLU A 490 -13.82 43.29 -7.50
C GLU A 490 -13.89 41.89 -6.88
N SER A 491 -14.14 41.86 -5.57
CA SER A 491 -14.74 40.71 -4.92
C SER A 491 -16.18 40.59 -5.42
N ALA A 492 -16.40 39.80 -6.47
CA ALA A 492 -17.72 39.34 -6.85
C ALA A 492 -18.20 38.28 -5.84
N GLY A 493 -18.65 38.76 -4.68
CA GLY A 493 -19.59 38.03 -3.83
C GLY A 493 -20.97 38.16 -4.45
N SER A 494 -21.26 37.34 -5.46
CA SER A 494 -22.64 37.01 -5.79
C SER A 494 -23.06 35.88 -4.87
N GLU A 495 -23.69 36.22 -3.75
CA GLU A 495 -24.71 35.35 -3.16
C GLU A 495 -25.80 35.21 -4.22
N GLY A 496 -25.57 34.28 -5.14
CA GLY A 496 -26.53 33.93 -6.17
C GLY A 496 -27.75 33.37 -5.49
N GLU A 497 -28.88 34.02 -5.74
CA GLU A 497 -30.20 33.39 -5.63
C GLU A 497 -30.07 31.92 -6.07
N ILE A 498 -30.53 31.02 -5.21
CA ILE A 498 -30.55 29.56 -5.39
C ILE A 498 -31.52 29.27 -6.54
N GLY A 499 -31.08 29.55 -7.76
CA GLY A 499 -31.82 29.26 -8.98
C GLY A 499 -31.77 27.77 -9.25
N ASP A 500 -32.80 27.27 -9.91
CA ASP A 500 -32.95 25.91 -10.43
C ASP A 500 -31.86 25.56 -11.47
N GLY A 501 -30.59 25.64 -11.06
CA GLY A 501 -29.43 25.42 -11.89
C GLY A 501 -29.42 23.99 -12.40
N LEU A 502 -29.14 23.82 -13.68
CA LEU A 502 -28.86 22.51 -14.26
C LEU A 502 -27.44 22.09 -13.85
N TYR A 503 -27.32 20.93 -13.22
CA TYR A 503 -26.05 20.36 -12.77
C TYR A 503 -25.51 19.38 -13.81
N GLN A 504 -24.22 19.45 -14.13
CA GLN A 504 -23.53 18.52 -15.03
C GLN A 504 -22.14 18.19 -14.46
N GLY A 505 -21.69 16.94 -14.66
CA GLY A 505 -20.38 16.47 -14.19
C GLY A 505 -20.45 15.67 -12.89
N MET A 506 -19.31 15.54 -12.22
CA MET A 506 -19.21 14.81 -10.95
C MET A 506 -19.64 15.72 -9.80
N MET A 507 -20.49 15.21 -8.91
CA MET A 507 -21.11 16.01 -7.85
C MET A 507 -21.28 15.19 -6.57
N GLU A 508 -21.11 15.84 -5.43
CA GLU A 508 -21.25 15.23 -4.10
C GLU A 508 -22.65 15.52 -3.54
N LEU A 509 -23.36 14.45 -3.16
CA LEU A 509 -24.59 14.50 -2.39
C LEU A 509 -24.26 14.22 -0.92
N GLU A 510 -24.49 15.21 -0.07
CA GLU A 510 -24.28 15.12 1.37
C GLU A 510 -25.60 14.75 2.04
N ILE A 511 -25.67 13.57 2.65
CA ILE A 511 -26.86 13.08 3.31
C ILE A 511 -26.82 13.50 4.78
N LEU A 512 -27.69 14.43 5.15
CA LEU A 512 -27.83 14.92 6.51
C LEU A 512 -28.75 13.98 7.28
N SER A 513 -28.22 13.36 8.34
CA SER A 513 -28.98 12.67 9.40
C SER A 513 -29.96 11.59 8.91
N ALA A 514 -29.49 10.60 8.16
CA ALA A 514 -30.30 9.45 7.77
C ALA A 514 -30.20 8.30 8.79
N ASP A 515 -31.32 7.60 9.05
CA ASP A 515 -31.25 6.23 9.57
C ASP A 515 -30.42 5.41 8.56
N PRO A 516 -29.33 4.73 8.97
CA PRO A 516 -28.49 3.92 8.08
C PRO A 516 -29.27 2.94 7.19
N LYS A 517 -30.49 2.57 7.59
CA LYS A 517 -31.39 1.70 6.81
C LYS A 517 -32.01 2.35 5.58
N GLN A 518 -32.11 3.68 5.52
CA GLN A 518 -32.75 4.41 4.43
C GLN A 518 -31.80 4.74 3.28
N VAL A 519 -30.50 4.74 3.57
CA VAL A 519 -29.46 5.08 2.59
C VAL A 519 -29.39 4.07 1.42
N PRO A 520 -29.47 2.74 1.62
CA PRO A 520 -29.53 1.79 0.51
C PRO A 520 -30.74 2.00 -0.41
N ASP A 521 -31.91 2.33 0.17
CA ASP A 521 -33.12 2.62 -0.60
C ASP A 521 -32.94 3.91 -1.41
N PHE A 522 -32.41 4.97 -0.80
CA PHE A 522 -32.09 6.21 -1.50
C PHE A 522 -31.12 6.00 -2.67
N VAL A 523 -30.02 5.26 -2.46
CA VAL A 523 -29.06 4.91 -3.52
C VAL A 523 -29.72 4.10 -4.65
N SER A 524 -30.62 3.18 -4.30
CA SER A 524 -31.36 2.39 -5.29
C SER A 524 -32.30 3.24 -6.16
N HIS A 525 -32.89 4.30 -5.61
CA HIS A 525 -33.69 5.26 -6.38
C HIS A 525 -32.83 6.18 -7.24
N LEU A 526 -31.67 6.63 -6.74
CA LEU A 526 -30.73 7.42 -7.54
C LEU A 526 -30.27 6.68 -8.81
N GLN A 527 -30.04 5.37 -8.72
CA GLN A 527 -29.68 4.54 -9.88
C GLN A 527 -30.77 4.44 -10.95
N GLN A 528 -32.02 4.79 -10.62
CA GLN A 528 -33.15 4.80 -11.56
C GLN A 528 -33.29 6.14 -12.29
N VAL A 529 -32.61 7.20 -11.84
CA VAL A 529 -32.66 8.52 -12.47
C VAL A 529 -31.88 8.46 -13.79
N PRO A 530 -32.51 8.73 -14.95
CA PRO A 530 -31.81 8.77 -16.23
C PRO A 530 -30.68 9.79 -16.23
N ASP A 531 -29.58 9.47 -16.94
CA ASP A 531 -28.40 10.33 -17.07
C ASP A 531 -27.62 10.63 -15.76
N LEU A 532 -27.97 9.96 -14.65
CA LEU A 532 -27.28 10.03 -13.36
C LEU A 532 -26.67 8.67 -12.99
N GLN A 533 -25.36 8.64 -12.71
CA GLN A 533 -24.63 7.44 -12.34
C GLN A 533 -24.04 7.57 -10.94
N VAL A 534 -24.39 6.66 -10.03
CA VAL A 534 -23.77 6.59 -8.70
C VAL A 534 -22.38 5.96 -8.83
N VAL A 535 -21.33 6.70 -8.44
CA VAL A 535 -19.93 6.25 -8.56
C VAL A 535 -19.43 5.63 -7.26
N SER A 536 -19.71 6.27 -6.14
CA SER A 536 -19.27 5.78 -4.84
C SER A 536 -20.20 6.21 -3.72
N PHE A 537 -20.21 5.41 -2.66
CA PHE A 537 -20.88 5.70 -1.41
C PHE A 537 -19.84 5.62 -0.29
N ARG A 538 -19.73 6.69 0.50
CA ARG A 538 -18.83 6.75 1.66
C ARG A 538 -19.67 7.07 2.89
N GLY A 539 -19.86 6.07 3.75
CA GLY A 539 -20.37 6.30 5.10
C GLY A 539 -19.25 6.91 5.96
N SER A 540 -19.51 8.05 6.59
CA SER A 540 -18.61 8.63 7.58
C SER A 540 -18.98 8.15 8.98
N SER A 541 -17.97 7.94 9.83
CA SER A 541 -18.17 7.75 11.27
C SER A 541 -18.70 9.01 11.97
N SER A 542 -18.65 10.18 11.32
CA SER A 542 -19.24 11.44 11.80
C SER A 542 -20.77 11.51 11.67
N GLY A 543 -21.41 10.51 11.06
CA GLY A 543 -22.86 10.49 10.84
C GLY A 543 -23.30 11.15 9.53
N GLU A 544 -22.38 11.73 8.77
CA GLU A 544 -22.62 12.26 7.43
C GLU A 544 -22.34 11.17 6.39
N SER A 545 -23.35 10.80 5.62
CA SER A 545 -23.16 9.85 4.52
C SER A 545 -23.01 10.63 3.21
N MET A 546 -22.03 10.28 2.38
CA MET A 546 -21.77 10.97 1.12
C MET A 546 -21.96 10.02 -0.05
N VAL A 547 -22.73 10.46 -1.06
CA VAL A 547 -22.89 9.76 -2.34
C VAL A 547 -22.28 10.63 -3.43
N VAL A 548 -21.34 10.08 -4.20
CA VAL A 548 -20.78 10.76 -5.36
C VAL A 548 -21.52 10.28 -6.61
N VAL A 549 -22.07 11.22 -7.36
CA VAL A 549 -22.81 10.97 -8.61
C VAL A 549 -22.14 11.63 -9.79
N VAL A 550 -22.26 11.06 -10.98
CA VAL A 550 -21.84 11.66 -12.25
C VAL A 550 -23.08 11.89 -13.10
N ILE A 551 -23.24 13.13 -13.54
CA ILE A 551 -24.38 13.57 -14.33
C ILE A 551 -23.90 13.80 -15.77
N ASN A 552 -24.36 12.96 -16.69
CA ASN A 552 -23.90 12.97 -18.07
C ASN A 552 -24.49 14.13 -18.89
N ARG A 553 -25.69 14.60 -18.51
CA ARG A 553 -26.38 15.73 -19.13
C ARG A 553 -26.83 16.74 -18.06
N PRO A 554 -26.93 18.04 -18.36
CA PRO A 554 -27.42 19.01 -17.39
C PRO A 554 -28.82 18.65 -16.85
N LEU A 555 -28.94 18.41 -15.53
CA LEU A 555 -30.19 18.02 -14.86
C LEU A 555 -30.55 18.97 -13.71
N PRO A 556 -31.85 19.29 -13.49
CA PRO A 556 -32.31 20.05 -12.32
C PRO A 556 -32.33 19.14 -11.07
N LEU A 557 -31.13 18.76 -10.62
CA LEU A 557 -30.95 17.68 -9.67
C LEU A 557 -31.69 17.89 -8.32
N PRO A 558 -31.76 19.09 -7.71
CA PRO A 558 -32.57 19.30 -6.51
C PRO A 558 -34.05 18.96 -6.70
N ALA A 559 -34.63 19.29 -7.87
CA ALA A 559 -36.03 19.00 -8.16
C ALA A 559 -36.27 17.49 -8.30
N ILE A 560 -35.38 16.79 -9.02
CA ILE A 560 -35.44 15.33 -9.20
C ILE A 560 -35.26 14.61 -7.86
N LEU A 561 -34.34 15.05 -7.02
CA LEU A 561 -34.10 14.44 -5.71
C LEU A 561 -35.33 14.55 -4.80
N ARG A 562 -36.08 15.66 -4.86
CA ARG A 562 -37.33 15.82 -4.09
C ARG A 562 -38.47 14.90 -4.55
N GLU A 563 -38.40 14.36 -5.77
CA GLU A 563 -39.37 13.36 -6.26
C GLU A 563 -39.10 11.96 -5.71
N ILE A 564 -37.91 11.70 -5.15
CA ILE A 564 -37.56 10.41 -4.56
C ILE A 564 -38.31 10.24 -3.23
N PRO A 565 -39.08 9.14 -3.02
CA PRO A 565 -39.93 8.99 -1.84
C PRO A 565 -39.20 9.05 -0.48
N SER A 566 -37.91 8.69 -0.44
CA SER A 566 -37.09 8.73 0.76
C SER A 566 -36.49 10.11 1.08
N VAL A 567 -36.66 11.10 0.21
CA VAL A 567 -36.11 12.45 0.38
C VAL A 567 -37.16 13.38 1.00
N GLU A 568 -36.78 14.06 2.08
CA GLU A 568 -37.55 15.13 2.70
C GLU A 568 -37.22 16.48 2.03
N GLU A 569 -35.92 16.76 1.91
CA GLU A 569 -35.43 18.03 1.40
C GLU A 569 -34.15 17.85 0.58
N ALA A 570 -33.98 18.65 -0.47
CA ALA A 570 -32.76 18.72 -1.25
C ALA A 570 -32.41 20.20 -1.54
N ILE A 571 -31.23 20.64 -1.12
CA ILE A 571 -30.77 22.03 -1.22
C ILE A 571 -29.42 22.07 -1.94
N GLY A 572 -29.33 22.84 -3.02
CA GLY A 572 -28.08 23.07 -3.74
C GLY A 572 -27.22 24.15 -3.08
N ASN A 573 -25.96 23.84 -2.78
CA ASN A 573 -25.01 24.76 -2.18
C ASN A 573 -23.67 24.73 -2.96
N GLY A 574 -23.56 25.59 -3.97
CA GLY A 574 -22.27 25.97 -4.58
C GLY A 574 -21.35 24.82 -5.04
N GLY A 575 -21.91 23.71 -5.55
CA GLY A 575 -21.15 22.54 -6.01
C GLY A 575 -21.42 21.24 -5.23
N LYS A 576 -22.15 21.32 -4.11
CA LYS A 576 -22.69 20.17 -3.38
C LYS A 576 -24.21 20.27 -3.29
N ILE A 577 -24.89 19.14 -3.15
CA ILE A 577 -26.32 19.13 -2.77
C ILE A 577 -26.46 18.43 -1.43
N GLN A 578 -27.09 19.13 -0.48
CA GLN A 578 -27.47 18.54 0.79
C GLN A 578 -28.84 17.88 0.64
N VAL A 579 -28.94 16.63 1.10
CA VAL A 579 -30.14 15.80 1.00
C VAL A 579 -30.51 15.33 2.41
N THR A 580 -31.72 15.66 2.85
CA THR A 580 -32.29 15.16 4.10
C THR A 580 -33.24 14.01 3.77
N LEU A 581 -33.05 12.85 4.40
CA LEU A 581 -33.94 11.68 4.21
C LEU A 581 -35.04 11.69 5.28
N ARG A 582 -36.23 11.18 4.93
CA ARG A 582 -37.45 11.19 5.76
C ARG A 582 -37.44 10.24 6.95
#